data_AF-A0A2E4V3B9-F1
#
_entry.id   AF-A0A2E4V3B9-F1
#
_cell.length_a   1.000
_cell.length_b   1.000
_cell.length_c   1.000
_cell.angle_alpha   90.00
_cell.angle_beta   90.00
_cell.angle_gamma   90.00
#
_symmetry.space_group_name_H-M   'P 1'
#
loop_
_entity.id
_entity.type
_entity.pdbx_description
1 polymer ?
#
loop_
_entity_poly.entity_id
_entity_poly.type
_entity_poly.pdbx_seq_one_letter_code
_entity_poly.pdbx_strand_id
1 'polypeptide(L)'
;MNAPPSYARQKKRELKICYDSALFMEALATIVILLHPLAALVIIREFLNQRKWRQEKINLQNETLDEAISRHEKTGNRIFLYVIFVILLAFISKIIYFQINNGTVSFSDIIPNHFHGWAGILGLLLMVYLRQLGMKASKNRKDKKPFAKFSNTHGRLSDIMVYLIMIHAFLGFLYLFTYL
;
A
#
# COMPACT_ATOMS: atom_id res chain seq x y z
N MET A 1 -56.94 19.24 -3.30
CA MET A 1 -56.38 20.34 -2.48
C MET A 1 -54.91 20.48 -2.83
N ASN A 2 -54.50 21.63 -3.37
CA ASN A 2 -53.08 21.88 -3.70
C ASN A 2 -52.33 22.25 -2.42
N ALA A 3 -51.16 21.65 -2.20
CA ALA A 3 -50.33 21.92 -1.02
C ALA A 3 -49.90 23.42 -0.99
N PRO A 4 -49.81 24.04 0.20
CA PRO A 4 -49.47 25.46 0.30
C PRO A 4 -48.06 25.77 -0.23
N PRO A 5 -47.81 26.97 -0.78
CA PRO A 5 -46.51 27.33 -1.39
C PRO A 5 -45.29 27.21 -0.45
N SER A 6 -45.51 27.34 0.86
CA SER A 6 -44.50 27.14 1.91
C SER A 6 -44.00 25.68 1.97
N TYR A 7 -44.92 24.72 1.80
CA TYR A 7 -44.61 23.28 1.79
C TYR A 7 -43.73 22.91 0.59
N ALA A 8 -44.05 23.42 -0.60
CA ALA A 8 -43.24 23.19 -1.80
C ALA A 8 -41.82 23.77 -1.66
N ARG A 9 -41.68 24.94 -1.03
CA ARG A 9 -40.38 25.59 -0.78
C ARG A 9 -39.54 24.83 0.24
N GLN A 10 -40.15 24.32 1.32
CA GLN A 10 -39.47 23.51 2.33
C GLN A 10 -38.99 22.18 1.74
N LYS A 11 -39.87 21.46 1.02
CA LYS A 11 -39.52 20.20 0.36
C LYS A 11 -38.36 20.37 -0.62
N LYS A 12 -38.34 21.47 -1.39
CA LYS A 12 -37.21 21.80 -2.29
C LYS A 12 -35.90 22.03 -1.54
N ARG A 13 -35.93 22.67 -0.36
CA ARG A 13 -34.74 22.88 0.48
C ARG A 13 -34.23 21.56 1.06
N GLU A 14 -35.12 20.72 1.58
CA GLU A 14 -34.76 19.40 2.13
C GLU A 14 -34.16 18.49 1.05
N LEU A 15 -34.75 18.48 -0.15
CA LEU A 15 -34.20 17.76 -1.32
C LEU A 15 -32.79 18.25 -1.69
N LYS A 16 -32.57 19.56 -1.68
CA LYS A 16 -31.24 20.13 -1.97
C LYS A 16 -30.21 19.71 -0.92
N ILE A 17 -30.55 19.80 0.36
CA ILE A 17 -29.67 19.38 1.47
C ILE A 17 -29.33 17.89 1.35
N CYS A 18 -30.33 17.06 1.07
CA CYS A 18 -30.12 15.62 0.86
C CYS A 18 -29.16 15.36 -0.30
N TYR A 19 -29.36 16.01 -1.45
CA TYR A 19 -28.48 15.90 -2.61
C TYR A 19 -27.05 16.36 -2.31
N ASP A 20 -26.88 17.53 -1.70
CA ASP A 20 -25.55 18.06 -1.34
C ASP A 20 -24.83 17.14 -0.34
N SER A 21 -25.57 16.55 0.61
CA SER A 21 -25.03 15.60 1.58
C SER A 21 -24.65 14.26 0.96
N ALA A 22 -25.45 13.73 0.04
CA ALA A 22 -25.16 12.50 -0.68
C ALA A 22 -23.90 12.66 -1.54
N LEU A 23 -23.82 13.76 -2.30
CA LEU A 23 -22.65 14.10 -3.12
C LEU A 23 -21.37 14.21 -2.27
N PHE A 24 -21.47 14.81 -1.08
CA PHE A 24 -20.33 14.88 -0.15
C PHE A 24 -19.88 13.51 0.34
N MET A 25 -20.81 12.64 0.73
CA MET A 25 -20.50 11.30 1.21
C MET A 25 -19.89 10.41 0.12
N GLU A 26 -20.39 10.49 -1.11
CA GLU A 26 -19.80 9.80 -2.27
C GLU A 26 -18.37 10.28 -2.53
N ALA A 27 -18.14 11.60 -2.57
CA ALA A 27 -16.80 12.16 -2.74
C ALA A 27 -15.84 11.72 -1.62
N LEU A 28 -16.32 11.68 -0.37
CA LEU A 28 -15.55 11.18 0.76
C LEU A 28 -15.17 9.70 0.58
N ALA A 29 -16.12 8.84 0.18
CA ALA A 29 -15.86 7.43 -0.06
C ALA A 29 -14.81 7.23 -1.16
N THR A 30 -14.89 8.00 -2.25
CA THR A 30 -13.89 8.00 -3.33
C THR A 30 -12.51 8.45 -2.84
N ILE A 31 -12.43 9.52 -2.06
CA ILE A 31 -11.14 9.98 -1.50
C ILE A 31 -10.54 8.87 -0.61
N VAL A 32 -11.35 8.25 0.24
CA VAL A 32 -10.91 7.20 1.15
C VAL A 32 -10.34 6.00 0.38
N ILE A 33 -11.03 5.50 -0.66
CA ILE A 33 -10.54 4.34 -1.42
C ILE A 33 -9.23 4.66 -2.17
N LEU A 34 -9.01 5.92 -2.55
CA LEU A 34 -7.79 6.38 -3.22
C LEU A 34 -6.58 6.56 -2.27
N LEU A 35 -6.76 6.58 -0.96
CA LEU A 35 -5.63 6.72 -0.01
C LEU A 35 -4.62 5.59 -0.14
N HIS A 36 -5.10 4.34 -0.28
CA HIS A 36 -4.23 3.17 -0.44
C HIS A 36 -3.32 3.24 -1.69
N PRO A 37 -3.84 3.39 -2.92
CA PRO A 37 -2.98 3.40 -4.11
C PRO A 37 -2.01 4.58 -4.11
N LEU A 38 -2.41 5.75 -3.60
CA LEU A 38 -1.50 6.89 -3.44
C LEU A 38 -0.37 6.60 -2.45
N ALA A 39 -0.68 6.01 -1.29
CA ALA A 39 0.33 5.59 -0.34
C ALA A 39 1.24 4.50 -0.92
N ALA A 40 0.68 3.55 -1.69
CA ALA A 40 1.43 2.50 -2.35
C ALA A 40 2.46 3.07 -3.34
N LEU A 41 2.13 4.12 -4.11
CA LEU A 41 3.10 4.78 -5.01
C LEU A 41 4.33 5.31 -4.27
N VAL A 42 4.14 5.89 -3.08
CA VAL A 42 5.26 6.34 -2.23
C VAL A 42 6.14 5.15 -1.84
N ILE A 43 5.54 4.03 -1.43
CA ILE A 43 6.29 2.83 -1.03
C ILE A 43 7.01 2.20 -2.22
N ILE A 44 6.41 2.17 -3.41
CA ILE A 44 7.04 1.69 -4.64
C ILE A 44 8.28 2.51 -4.95
N ARG A 45 8.19 3.85 -4.89
CA ARG A 45 9.34 4.74 -5.07
C ARG A 45 10.46 4.41 -4.09
N GLU A 46 10.14 4.27 -2.80
CA GLU A 46 11.14 3.95 -1.78
C GLU A 46 11.77 2.56 -2.00
N PHE A 47 10.98 1.58 -2.42
CA PHE A 47 11.49 0.25 -2.77
C PHE A 47 12.45 0.29 -3.98
N LEU A 48 12.13 1.06 -5.01
CA LEU A 48 13.01 1.26 -6.17
C LEU A 48 14.32 1.97 -5.78
N ASN A 49 14.25 2.95 -4.89
CA ASN A 49 15.44 3.61 -4.34
C ASN A 49 16.32 2.62 -3.55
N GLN A 50 15.72 1.74 -2.75
CA GLN A 50 16.47 0.66 -2.08
C GLN A 50 17.13 -0.29 -3.06
N ARG A 51 16.52 -0.55 -4.22
CA ARG A 51 17.12 -1.41 -5.24
C ARG A 51 18.31 -0.75 -5.93
N LYS A 52 18.23 0.55 -6.24
CA LYS A 52 19.33 1.33 -6.86
C LYS A 52 20.63 1.24 -6.06
N TRP A 53 20.52 1.18 -4.73
CA TRP A 53 21.67 0.98 -3.83
C TRP A 53 22.57 -0.20 -4.23
N ARG A 54 22.03 -1.28 -4.80
CA ARG A 54 22.82 -2.44 -5.22
C ARG A 54 23.88 -2.08 -6.27
N GLN A 55 23.60 -1.12 -7.13
CA GLN A 55 24.53 -0.62 -8.15
C GLN A 55 25.44 0.46 -7.55
N GLU A 56 24.86 1.40 -6.80
CA GLU A 56 25.59 2.54 -6.23
C GLU A 56 26.67 2.14 -5.22
N LYS A 57 26.45 1.05 -4.46
CA LYS A 57 27.40 0.59 -3.44
C LYS A 57 28.79 0.23 -3.97
N ILE A 58 28.91 -0.07 -5.27
CA ILE A 58 30.19 -0.47 -5.90
C ILE A 58 31.20 0.69 -5.88
N ASN A 59 30.70 1.93 -5.86
CA ASN A 59 31.52 3.15 -5.96
C ASN A 59 31.83 3.78 -4.59
N LEU A 60 31.48 3.12 -3.47
CA LEU A 60 31.67 3.67 -2.13
C LEU A 60 33.00 3.22 -1.51
N GLN A 61 33.63 4.13 -0.76
CA GLN A 61 34.83 3.85 0.05
C GLN A 61 34.46 3.15 1.37
N ASN A 62 35.41 2.48 2.03
CA ASN A 62 35.14 1.61 3.19
C ASN A 62 34.42 2.28 4.38
N GLU A 63 34.85 3.46 4.84
CA GLU A 63 34.18 4.15 5.96
C GLU A 63 32.77 4.60 5.59
N THR A 64 32.59 5.11 4.36
CA THR A 64 31.28 5.48 3.80
C THR A 64 30.38 4.26 3.53
N LEU A 65 30.97 3.09 3.34
CA LEU A 65 30.26 1.85 3.01
C LEU A 65 29.52 1.31 4.24
N ASP A 66 30.15 1.30 5.42
CA ASP A 66 29.51 0.79 6.63
C ASP A 66 28.31 1.65 7.07
N GLU A 67 28.44 2.97 6.97
CA GLU A 67 27.33 3.90 7.19
C GLU A 67 26.21 3.69 6.16
N ALA A 68 26.56 3.56 4.87
CA ALA A 68 25.59 3.31 3.82
C ALA A 68 24.83 1.99 4.00
N ILE A 69 25.52 0.92 4.42
CA ILE A 69 24.88 -0.36 4.74
C ILE A 69 23.95 -0.20 5.93
N SER A 70 24.37 0.48 7.00
CA SER A 70 23.53 0.74 8.18
C SER A 70 22.25 1.50 7.81
N ARG A 71 22.36 2.50 6.92
CA ARG A 71 21.21 3.24 6.38
C ARG A 71 20.29 2.36 5.53
N HIS A 72 20.84 1.51 4.67
CA HIS A 72 20.07 0.53 3.88
C HIS A 72 19.28 -0.42 4.80
N GLU A 73 19.93 -0.99 5.82
CA GLU A 73 19.29 -1.88 6.80
C GLU A 73 18.16 -1.20 7.57
N LYS A 74 18.38 0.03 8.06
CA LYS A 74 17.37 0.82 8.78
C LYS A 74 16.19 1.17 7.87
N THR A 75 16.46 1.61 6.65
CA THR A 75 15.42 2.02 5.70
C THR A 75 14.60 0.82 5.22
N GLY A 76 15.25 -0.32 4.96
CA GLY A 76 14.55 -1.57 4.61
C GLY A 76 13.58 -2.03 5.70
N ASN A 77 13.95 -1.91 6.98
CA ASN A 77 13.04 -2.18 8.10
C ASN A 77 11.84 -1.22 8.14
N ARG A 78 12.06 0.08 7.87
CA ARG A 78 10.96 1.06 7.80
C ARG A 78 10.01 0.76 6.65
N ILE A 79 10.54 0.47 5.46
CA ILE A 79 9.72 0.10 4.29
C ILE A 79 8.88 -1.14 4.58
N PHE A 80 9.42 -2.16 5.25
CA PHE A 80 8.64 -3.32 5.66
C PHE A 80 7.44 -2.93 6.54
N LEU A 81 7.64 -2.07 7.54
CA LEU A 81 6.55 -1.57 8.38
C LEU A 81 5.54 -0.73 7.58
N TYR A 82 6.02 0.11 6.67
CA TYR A 82 5.15 0.90 5.81
C TYR A 82 4.30 0.04 4.86
N VAL A 83 4.83 -1.08 4.36
CA VAL A 83 4.05 -2.04 3.58
C VAL A 83 2.90 -2.61 4.41
N ILE A 84 3.17 -3.03 5.66
CA ILE A 84 2.11 -3.50 6.57
C ILE A 84 1.05 -2.40 6.77
N PHE A 85 1.49 -1.16 7.02
CA PHE A 85 0.59 -0.02 7.17
C PHE A 85 -0.28 0.21 5.93
N VAL A 86 0.30 0.19 4.73
CA VAL A 86 -0.43 0.40 3.46
C VAL A 86 -1.45 -0.72 3.21
N ILE A 87 -1.16 -1.95 3.61
CA ILE A 87 -2.12 -3.06 3.55
C ILE A 87 -3.28 -2.85 4.53
N LEU A 88 -2.99 -2.47 5.78
CA LEU A 88 -4.03 -2.15 6.75
C LEU A 88 -4.89 -0.98 6.28
N LEU A 89 -4.28 0.05 5.69
CA LEU A 89 -4.97 1.18 5.09
C LEU A 89 -5.92 0.72 3.98
N ALA A 90 -5.55 -0.27 3.16
CA ALA A 90 -6.44 -0.83 2.14
C ALA A 90 -7.71 -1.43 2.75
N PHE A 91 -7.57 -2.28 3.77
CA PHE A 91 -8.71 -2.91 4.45
C PHE A 91 -9.59 -1.88 5.14
N ILE A 92 -9.01 -0.92 5.87
CA ILE A 92 -9.76 0.15 6.54
C ILE A 92 -10.50 1.02 5.51
N SER A 93 -9.85 1.37 4.41
CA SER A 93 -10.47 2.17 3.35
C SER A 93 -11.67 1.45 2.73
N LYS A 94 -11.57 0.14 2.52
CA LYS A 94 -12.66 -0.71 2.01
C LYS A 94 -13.83 -0.78 2.99
N ILE A 95 -13.55 -0.95 4.29
CA ILE A 95 -14.58 -0.95 5.35
C ILE A 95 -15.34 0.39 5.36
N ILE A 96 -14.62 1.52 5.37
CA ILE A 96 -15.24 2.84 5.37
C ILE A 96 -16.06 3.07 4.09
N TYR A 97 -15.52 2.69 2.93
CA TYR A 97 -16.22 2.81 1.64
C TYR A 97 -17.58 2.08 1.66
N PHE A 98 -17.60 0.80 2.06
CA PHE A 98 -18.85 0.03 2.10
C PHE A 98 -19.79 0.52 3.20
N GLN A 99 -19.27 0.97 4.34
CA GLN A 99 -20.11 1.57 5.38
C GLN A 99 -20.83 2.84 4.88
N ILE A 100 -20.16 3.67 4.09
CA ILE A 100 -20.75 4.88 3.50
C ILE A 100 -21.78 4.52 2.43
N ASN A 101 -21.43 3.65 1.48
CA ASN A 101 -22.25 3.40 0.29
C ASN A 101 -23.38 2.37 0.52
N ASN A 102 -23.16 1.38 1.38
CA ASN A 102 -24.11 0.28 1.61
C ASN A 102 -24.72 0.33 3.02
N GLY A 103 -24.28 1.25 3.89
CA GLY A 103 -24.75 1.40 5.27
C GLY A 103 -24.32 0.27 6.22
N THR A 104 -23.75 -0.81 5.71
CA THR A 104 -23.30 -1.99 6.45
C THR A 104 -22.06 -2.59 5.79
N VAL A 105 -21.29 -3.37 6.56
CA VAL A 105 -20.10 -4.08 6.06
C VAL A 105 -20.26 -5.56 6.34
N SER A 106 -20.22 -6.38 5.29
CA SER A 106 -20.25 -7.84 5.40
C SER A 106 -18.85 -8.43 5.28
N PHE A 107 -18.67 -9.66 5.76
CA PHE A 107 -17.37 -10.35 5.69
C PHE A 107 -16.89 -10.58 4.24
N SER A 108 -17.82 -10.83 3.32
CA SER A 108 -17.56 -10.93 1.87
C SER A 108 -16.96 -9.66 1.28
N ASP A 109 -17.26 -8.50 1.87
CA ASP A 109 -16.77 -7.20 1.39
C ASP A 109 -15.31 -6.98 1.78
N ILE A 110 -14.79 -7.71 2.78
CA ILE A 110 -13.42 -7.55 3.28
C ILE A 110 -12.49 -8.60 2.66
N ILE A 111 -12.97 -9.84 2.49
CA ILE A 111 -12.16 -10.91 1.90
C ILE A 111 -11.76 -10.58 0.45
N PRO A 112 -10.49 -10.84 0.06
CA PRO A 112 -10.08 -10.80 -1.33
C PRO A 112 -10.85 -11.82 -2.20
N ASN A 113 -11.64 -11.33 -3.15
CA ASN A 113 -12.29 -12.13 -4.18
C ASN A 113 -11.69 -11.90 -5.59
N HIS A 114 -10.58 -11.15 -5.68
CA HIS A 114 -9.92 -10.78 -6.92
C HIS A 114 -8.39 -10.97 -6.82
N PHE A 115 -7.74 -11.05 -7.98
CA PHE A 115 -6.32 -11.37 -8.07
C PHE A 115 -5.41 -10.33 -7.38
N HIS A 116 -5.73 -9.03 -7.48
CA HIS A 116 -4.96 -7.98 -6.78
C HIS A 116 -4.85 -8.24 -5.27
N GLY A 117 -5.95 -8.60 -4.59
CA GLY A 117 -5.94 -8.80 -3.14
C GLY A 117 -5.13 -10.03 -2.72
N TRP A 118 -5.26 -11.14 -3.44
CA TRP A 118 -4.43 -12.34 -3.23
C TRP A 118 -2.95 -12.08 -3.52
N ALA A 119 -2.64 -11.34 -4.59
CA ALA A 119 -1.28 -10.93 -4.91
C ALA A 119 -0.68 -10.03 -3.81
N GLY A 120 -1.49 -9.20 -3.14
CA GLY A 120 -1.06 -8.40 -2.00
C GLY A 120 -0.63 -9.25 -0.80
N ILE A 121 -1.38 -10.32 -0.48
CA ILE A 121 -1.02 -11.27 0.58
C ILE A 121 0.29 -11.99 0.22
N LEU A 122 0.42 -12.49 -1.01
CA LEU A 122 1.65 -13.11 -1.49
C LEU A 122 2.83 -12.12 -1.40
N GLY A 123 2.63 -10.87 -1.80
CA GLY A 123 3.61 -9.80 -1.70
C GLY A 123 4.09 -9.58 -0.26
N LEU A 124 3.19 -9.60 0.73
CA LEU A 124 3.53 -9.49 2.15
C LEU A 124 4.39 -10.67 2.62
N LEU A 125 4.02 -11.90 2.24
CA LEU A 125 4.82 -13.09 2.58
C LEU A 125 6.24 -13.01 2.00
N LEU A 126 6.36 -12.58 0.74
CA LEU A 126 7.65 -12.35 0.10
C LEU A 126 8.44 -11.22 0.79
N MET A 127 7.78 -10.14 1.21
CA MET A 127 8.42 -9.06 1.99
C MET A 127 8.95 -9.55 3.34
N VAL A 128 8.21 -10.40 4.05
CA VAL A 128 8.67 -11.03 5.29
C VAL A 128 9.93 -11.86 5.02
N TYR A 129 9.91 -12.68 3.98
CA TYR A 129 11.07 -13.50 3.62
C TYR A 129 12.27 -12.65 3.18
N LEU A 130 12.05 -11.61 2.38
CA LEU A 130 13.09 -10.66 1.98
C LEU A 130 13.75 -9.99 3.20
N ARG A 131 12.94 -9.56 4.17
CA ARG A 131 13.41 -8.98 5.44
C ARG A 131 14.23 -10.00 6.24
N GLN A 132 13.78 -11.24 6.34
CA GLN A 132 14.53 -12.29 7.05
C GLN A 132 15.91 -12.53 6.43
N LEU A 133 16.02 -12.56 5.10
CA LEU A 133 17.31 -12.66 4.41
C LEU A 133 18.23 -11.48 4.73
N GLY A 134 17.70 -10.26 4.73
CA GLY A 134 18.44 -9.05 5.09
C GLY A 134 18.95 -9.08 6.53
N MET A 135 18.11 -9.49 7.49
CA MET A 135 18.50 -9.64 8.89
C MET A 135 19.58 -10.71 9.08
N LYS A 136 19.46 -11.86 8.41
CA LYS A 136 20.48 -12.92 8.44
C LYS A 136 21.81 -12.45 7.85
N ALA A 137 21.78 -11.72 6.73
CA ALA A 137 22.98 -11.14 6.13
C ALA A 137 23.64 -10.12 7.07
N SER A 138 22.87 -9.19 7.65
CA SER A 138 23.36 -8.20 8.62
C SER A 138 23.97 -8.87 9.85
N LYS A 139 23.29 -9.86 10.43
CA LYS A 139 23.79 -10.62 11.58
C LYS A 139 25.11 -11.33 11.27
N ASN A 140 25.17 -12.08 10.16
CA ASN A 140 26.40 -12.78 9.78
C ASN A 140 27.55 -11.82 9.51
N ARG A 141 27.29 -10.66 8.88
CA ARG A 141 28.31 -9.61 8.67
C ARG A 141 28.89 -9.12 10.00
N LYS A 142 28.02 -8.80 10.97
CA LYS A 142 28.44 -8.34 12.32
C LYS A 142 29.23 -9.42 13.07
N ASP A 143 28.82 -10.68 12.93
CA ASP A 143 29.50 -11.84 13.52
C ASP A 143 30.78 -12.26 12.77
N LYS A 144 31.20 -11.55 11.71
CA LYS A 144 32.31 -11.91 10.81
C LYS A 144 32.17 -13.32 10.19
N LYS A 145 30.94 -13.78 9.98
CA LYS A 145 30.58 -15.05 9.33
C LYS A 145 30.27 -14.85 7.84
N PRO A 146 30.37 -15.90 7.00
CA PRO A 146 29.96 -15.81 5.60
C PRO A 146 28.50 -15.32 5.46
N PHE A 147 28.31 -14.19 4.77
CA PHE A 147 26.99 -13.55 4.59
C PHE A 147 26.58 -13.37 3.12
N ALA A 148 27.51 -13.55 2.18
CA ALA A 148 27.30 -13.30 0.74
C ALA A 148 26.12 -14.10 0.17
N LYS A 149 25.93 -15.36 0.58
CA LYS A 149 24.79 -16.19 0.15
C LYS A 149 23.45 -15.52 0.47
N PHE A 150 23.26 -15.06 1.70
CA PHE A 150 22.02 -14.40 2.12
C PHE A 150 21.83 -13.04 1.42
N SER A 151 22.91 -12.25 1.31
CA SER A 151 22.86 -10.95 0.62
C SER A 151 22.53 -11.09 -0.87
N ASN A 152 23.07 -12.12 -1.55
CA ASN A 152 22.82 -12.35 -2.97
C ASN A 152 21.39 -12.83 -3.20
N THR A 153 20.89 -13.76 -2.38
CA THR A 153 19.49 -14.20 -2.47
C THR A 153 18.52 -13.05 -2.17
N HIS A 154 18.82 -12.20 -1.17
CA HIS A 154 18.04 -11.00 -0.88
C HIS A 154 17.98 -10.08 -2.11
N GLY A 155 19.12 -9.80 -2.74
CA GLY A 155 19.18 -8.97 -3.95
C GLY A 155 18.40 -9.55 -5.14
N ARG A 156 18.53 -10.86 -5.39
CA ARG A 156 17.78 -11.55 -6.47
C ARG A 156 16.28 -11.57 -6.22
N LEU A 157 15.87 -11.80 -4.97
CA LEU A 157 14.46 -11.76 -4.59
C LEU A 157 13.90 -10.34 -4.76
N SER A 158 14.66 -9.30 -4.36
CA SER A 158 14.27 -7.90 -4.59
C SER A 158 14.07 -7.59 -6.08
N ASP A 159 14.89 -8.16 -6.98
CA ASP A 159 14.71 -8.01 -8.43
C ASP A 159 13.36 -8.57 -8.90
N ILE A 160 13.02 -9.79 -8.46
CA ILE A 160 11.73 -10.43 -8.78
C ILE A 160 10.57 -9.59 -8.21
N MET A 161 10.72 -9.12 -6.97
CA MET A 161 9.70 -8.34 -6.28
C MET A 161 9.38 -7.04 -6.99
N VAL A 162 10.32 -6.36 -7.65
CA VAL A 162 9.99 -5.16 -8.45
C VAL A 162 8.95 -5.48 -9.52
N TYR A 163 9.14 -6.55 -10.29
CA TYR A 163 8.17 -6.93 -11.32
C TYR A 163 6.81 -7.26 -10.71
N LEU A 164 6.80 -8.04 -9.62
CA LEU A 164 5.56 -8.39 -8.92
C LEU A 164 4.83 -7.16 -8.37
N ILE A 165 5.56 -6.21 -7.79
CA ILE A 165 4.99 -4.96 -7.25
C ILE A 165 4.39 -4.12 -8.38
N MET A 166 5.06 -3.99 -9.52
CA MET A 166 4.54 -3.24 -10.67
C MET A 166 3.26 -3.88 -11.22
N ILE A 167 3.24 -5.21 -11.38
CA ILE A 167 2.05 -5.96 -11.80
C ILE A 167 0.93 -5.79 -10.78
N HIS A 168 1.21 -5.96 -9.49
CA HIS A 168 0.23 -5.82 -8.42
C HIS A 168 -0.38 -4.41 -8.37
N ALA A 169 0.44 -3.36 -8.53
CA ALA A 169 -0.01 -1.97 -8.58
C ALA A 169 -0.88 -1.70 -9.82
N PHE A 170 -0.49 -2.22 -10.98
CA PHE A 170 -1.29 -2.12 -12.21
C PHE A 170 -2.65 -2.80 -12.06
N LEU A 171 -2.70 -4.01 -11.50
CA LEU A 171 -3.95 -4.71 -11.22
C LEU A 171 -4.82 -3.97 -10.20
N GLY A 172 -4.20 -3.34 -9.20
CA GLY A 172 -4.90 -2.49 -8.23
C GLY A 172 -5.52 -1.28 -8.91
N PHE A 173 -4.79 -0.63 -9.82
CA PHE A 173 -5.32 0.46 -10.64
C PHE A 173 -6.51 0.02 -11.48
N LEU A 174 -6.44 -1.15 -12.15
CA LEU A 174 -7.59 -1.68 -12.89
C LEU A 174 -8.78 -1.99 -11.98
N TYR A 175 -8.53 -2.44 -10.75
CA TYR A 175 -9.58 -2.72 -9.78
C TYR A 175 -10.26 -1.45 -9.23
N LEU A 176 -9.60 -0.28 -9.28
CA LEU A 176 -10.24 0.98 -8.86
C LEU A 176 -11.49 1.31 -9.66
N PHE A 177 -11.57 0.89 -10.92
CA PHE A 177 -12.76 1.10 -11.77
C PHE A 177 -14.01 0.34 -11.30
N THR A 178 -13.92 -0.54 -10.29
CA THR A 178 -15.12 -1.12 -9.66
C THR A 178 -15.69 -0.23 -8.56
N TYR A 179 -14.97 0.82 -8.16
CA TYR A 179 -15.34 1.78 -7.10
C TYR A 179 -15.60 3.20 -7.62
N LEU A 180 -15.25 3.47 -8.87
CA LEU A 180 -15.39 4.76 -9.55
C LEU A 180 -16.50 4.65 -10.61
#